data_AF-A0A0G1UB16-F1
#
_entry.id   AF-A0A0G1UB16-F1
#
_cell.length_a   1.000
_cell.length_b   1.000
_cell.length_c   1.000
_cell.angle_alpha   90.00
_cell.angle_beta   90.00
_cell.angle_gamma   90.00
#
_symmetry.space_group_name_H-M   'P 1'
#
loop_
_entity.id
_entity.type
_entity.pdbx_description
1 polymer ?
#
loop_
_entity_poly.entity_id
_entity_poly.type
_entity_poly.pdbx_seq_one_letter_code
_entity_poly.pdbx_strand_id
1 'polypeptide(L)'
;MAKEDLPNPGELSPGEKQIIDANFETHLLDADVGNSLMPALTFARVGMPENINPLETYEEYLRAKAAESKNPDAYYGYVMGKSDPAVVQEYNAMVRVFNEELEETKRKKDSQRLQEAIKKMLEFLRTERKR
;
A
#
# COMPACT_ATOMS: atom_id res chain seq x y z
N MET A 1 -26.81 30.39 23.23
CA MET A 1 -26.63 30.23 21.76
C MET A 1 -25.44 29.31 21.58
N ALA A 2 -25.68 28.09 21.11
CA ALA A 2 -24.61 27.16 20.76
C ALA A 2 -23.86 27.76 19.58
N LYS A 3 -22.53 27.86 19.67
CA LYS A 3 -21.69 28.13 18.51
C LYS A 3 -21.82 26.89 17.64
N GLU A 4 -22.51 27.01 16.51
CA GLU A 4 -22.42 26.02 15.46
C GLU A 4 -20.97 26.03 14.98
N ASP A 5 -20.22 24.98 15.33
CA ASP A 5 -18.91 24.71 14.76
C ASP A 5 -19.12 24.49 13.26
N LEU A 6 -19.03 25.57 12.49
CA LEU A 6 -18.98 25.51 11.03
C LEU A 6 -17.82 24.59 10.66
N PRO A 7 -18.04 23.53 9.87
CA PRO A 7 -16.96 22.65 9.47
C PRO A 7 -15.89 23.47 8.77
N ASN A 8 -14.67 23.40 9.31
CA ASN A 8 -13.50 24.07 8.79
C ASN A 8 -13.38 23.70 7.30
N PRO A 9 -13.45 24.64 6.34
CA PRO A 9 -13.59 24.31 4.92
C PRO A 9 -12.42 23.50 4.34
N GLY A 10 -11.30 23.38 5.08
CA GLY A 10 -10.15 22.55 4.73
C GLY A 10 -10.13 21.15 5.36
N GLU A 11 -11.15 20.74 6.12
CA GLU A 11 -11.19 19.42 6.77
C GLU A 11 -12.25 18.50 6.15
N LEU A 12 -11.97 17.19 6.16
CA LEU A 12 -12.96 16.18 5.77
C LEU A 12 -14.10 16.12 6.79
N SER A 13 -15.33 16.01 6.29
CA SER A 13 -16.51 15.75 7.13
C SER A 13 -16.46 14.37 7.79
N PRO A 14 -17.21 14.13 8.88
CA PRO A 14 -17.29 12.82 9.51
C PRO A 14 -17.74 11.70 8.55
N GLY A 15 -18.65 12.00 7.61
CA GLY A 15 -19.11 11.04 6.61
C GLY A 15 -18.03 10.68 5.59
N GLU A 16 -17.25 11.66 5.12
CA GLU A 16 -16.10 11.40 4.23
C GLU A 16 -15.03 10.56 4.94
N LYS A 17 -14.71 10.87 6.20
CA LYS A 17 -13.79 10.07 7.01
C LYS A 17 -14.31 8.64 7.16
N GLN A 18 -15.59 8.44 7.46
CA GLN A 18 -16.18 7.11 7.60
C GLN A 18 -16.14 6.29 6.30
N ILE A 19 -16.36 6.91 5.14
CA ILE A 19 -16.24 6.24 3.83
C ILE A 19 -14.78 5.82 3.58
N ILE A 20 -13.82 6.69 3.89
CA ILE A 20 -12.40 6.38 3.77
C ILE A 20 -12.01 5.29 4.79
N ASP A 21 -12.51 5.35 6.02
CA ASP A 21 -12.29 4.31 7.04
C ASP A 21 -12.84 2.96 6.58
N ALA A 22 -14.02 2.91 6.00
CA ALA A 22 -14.60 1.68 5.45
C ALA A 22 -13.81 1.12 4.24
N ASN A 23 -13.26 1.99 3.40
CA ASN A 23 -12.47 1.56 2.23
C ASN A 23 -11.06 1.09 2.60
N PHE A 24 -10.50 1.59 3.71
CA PHE A 24 -9.13 1.34 4.14
C PHE A 24 -9.10 0.71 5.54
N GLU A 25 -10.07 -0.17 5.87
CA GLU A 25 -10.49 -0.68 7.19
C GLU A 25 -9.44 -0.88 8.30
N THR A 26 -8.14 -0.93 7.99
CA THR A 26 -7.07 -0.95 9.00
C THR A 26 -5.82 -0.16 8.60
N HIS A 27 -5.22 -0.35 7.42
CA HIS A 27 -4.03 0.41 6.97
C HIS A 27 -3.92 0.39 5.44
N LEU A 28 -3.36 1.44 4.82
CA LEU A 28 -3.06 1.46 3.37
C LEU A 28 -2.20 0.26 2.97
N LEU A 29 -1.24 -0.08 3.84
CA LEU A 29 -0.32 -1.19 3.69
C LEU A 29 -1.06 -2.53 3.45
N ASP A 30 -2.15 -2.80 4.17
CA ASP A 30 -2.86 -4.07 4.08
C ASP A 30 -3.63 -4.20 2.75
N ALA A 31 -4.24 -3.12 2.26
CA ALA A 31 -4.93 -3.10 0.97
C ALA A 31 -3.95 -3.26 -0.21
N ASP A 32 -2.81 -2.59 -0.12
CA ASP A 32 -1.83 -2.60 -1.18
C ASP A 32 -1.05 -3.91 -1.26
N VAL A 33 -0.75 -4.52 -0.12
CA VAL A 33 -0.19 -5.88 -0.06
C VAL A 33 -1.09 -6.88 -0.74
N GLY A 34 -2.40 -6.78 -0.51
CA GLY A 34 -3.39 -7.62 -1.18
C GLY A 34 -3.31 -7.47 -2.71
N ASN A 35 -3.18 -6.24 -3.19
CA ASN A 35 -3.13 -5.95 -4.62
C ASN A 35 -1.77 -6.24 -5.27
N SER A 36 -0.66 -6.08 -4.54
CA SER A 36 0.69 -6.20 -5.08
C SER A 36 1.32 -7.59 -4.89
N LEU A 37 1.13 -8.21 -3.71
CA LEU A 37 1.89 -9.39 -3.29
C LEU A 37 1.14 -10.70 -3.54
N MET A 38 -0.20 -10.71 -3.42
CA MET A 38 -1.01 -11.92 -3.61
C MET A 38 -1.02 -12.46 -5.05
N PRO A 39 -1.05 -11.61 -6.10
CA PRO A 39 -0.86 -12.08 -7.46
C PRO A 39 0.53 -12.68 -7.67
N ALA A 40 1.59 -11.99 -7.22
CA ALA A 40 2.97 -12.46 -7.34
C ALA A 40 3.20 -13.80 -6.61
N LEU A 41 2.56 -14.01 -5.45
CA LEU A 41 2.53 -15.29 -4.72
C LEU A 41 1.86 -16.41 -5.52
N THR A 42 0.72 -16.10 -6.12
CA THR A 42 -0.03 -17.06 -6.95
C THR A 42 0.79 -17.48 -8.15
N PHE A 43 1.41 -16.50 -8.81
CA PHE A 43 2.31 -16.66 -9.94
C PHE A 43 3.59 -17.42 -9.60
N ALA A 44 4.24 -17.12 -8.47
CA ALA A 44 5.40 -17.84 -7.95
C ALA A 44 5.08 -19.34 -7.76
N ARG A 45 3.90 -19.65 -7.23
CA ARG A 45 3.45 -21.04 -6.99
C ARG A 45 3.20 -21.83 -8.28
N VAL A 46 2.85 -21.15 -9.37
CA VAL A 46 2.68 -21.75 -10.70
C VAL A 46 3.91 -21.60 -11.60
N GLY A 47 5.03 -21.09 -11.08
CA GLY A 47 6.30 -20.96 -11.80
C GLY A 47 6.37 -19.77 -12.78
N MET A 48 5.52 -18.76 -12.63
CA MET A 48 5.42 -17.59 -13.51
C MET A 48 5.58 -16.25 -12.76
N PRO A 49 6.59 -16.06 -11.89
CA PRO A 49 6.65 -14.86 -11.05
C PRO A 49 6.76 -13.57 -11.90
N GLU A 50 5.99 -12.57 -11.52
CA GLU A 50 5.93 -11.25 -12.15
C GLU A 50 6.43 -10.16 -11.20
N ASN A 51 6.66 -8.96 -11.75
CA ASN A 51 7.04 -7.81 -10.94
C ASN A 51 5.95 -7.50 -9.90
N ILE A 52 6.39 -7.10 -8.71
CA ILE A 52 5.50 -6.58 -7.68
C ILE A 52 5.43 -5.06 -7.87
N ASN A 53 4.22 -4.50 -7.90
CA ASN A 53 4.05 -3.05 -7.90
C ASN A 53 4.44 -2.48 -6.52
N PRO A 54 5.27 -1.43 -6.43
CA PRO A 54 5.56 -0.79 -5.17
C PRO A 54 4.36 0.04 -4.70
N LEU A 55 4.23 0.25 -3.40
CA LEU A 55 3.16 1.03 -2.76
C LEU A 55 3.16 2.49 -3.22
N GLU A 56 4.32 3.04 -3.61
CA GLU A 56 4.41 4.42 -4.15
C GLU A 56 3.51 4.63 -5.37
N THR A 57 3.31 3.59 -6.20
CA THR A 57 2.38 3.65 -7.33
C THR A 57 0.92 3.79 -6.88
N TYR A 58 0.61 3.30 -5.68
CA TYR A 58 -0.70 3.48 -5.07
C TYR A 58 -0.85 4.87 -4.46
N GLU A 59 0.19 5.46 -3.88
CA GLU A 59 0.16 6.87 -3.45
C GLU A 59 -0.13 7.81 -4.62
N GLU A 60 0.46 7.55 -5.79
CA GLU A 60 0.18 8.27 -7.04
C GLU A 60 -1.27 8.08 -7.50
N TYR A 61 -1.77 6.84 -7.47
CA TYR A 61 -3.18 6.53 -7.76
C TYR A 61 -4.13 7.27 -6.82
N LEU A 62 -3.83 7.30 -5.53
CA LEU A 62 -4.64 7.99 -4.53
C LEU A 62 -4.62 9.49 -4.70
N ARG A 63 -3.49 10.08 -5.13
CA ARG A 63 -3.43 11.49 -5.49
C ARG A 63 -4.32 11.80 -6.70
N ALA A 64 -4.36 10.92 -7.71
CA ALA A 64 -5.29 11.05 -8.83
C ALA A 64 -6.74 10.91 -8.38
N LYS A 65 -7.04 10.00 -7.45
CA LYS A 65 -8.38 9.83 -6.88
C LYS A 65 -8.81 10.97 -5.98
N ALA A 66 -7.88 11.57 -5.23
CA ALA A 66 -8.14 12.73 -4.40
C ALA A 66 -8.66 13.91 -5.22
N ALA A 67 -8.21 14.06 -6.48
CA ALA A 67 -8.67 15.11 -7.38
C ALA A 67 -10.17 15.03 -7.74
N GLU A 68 -10.79 13.85 -7.56
CA GLU A 68 -12.25 13.65 -7.72
C GLU A 68 -13.03 14.04 -6.46
N SER A 69 -12.35 14.29 -5.33
CA SER A 69 -12.98 14.65 -4.06
C SER A 69 -13.26 16.15 -3.94
N LYS A 70 -14.19 16.51 -3.05
CA LYS A 70 -14.52 17.91 -2.76
C LYS A 70 -13.33 18.69 -2.19
N ASN A 71 -12.45 18.02 -1.43
CA ASN A 71 -11.27 18.58 -0.78
C ASN A 71 -10.04 17.66 -1.01
N PRO A 72 -9.37 17.76 -2.18
CA PRO A 72 -8.30 16.84 -2.58
C PRO A 72 -7.13 16.75 -1.59
N ASP A 73 -6.64 17.88 -1.09
CA ASP A 73 -5.50 17.90 -0.17
C ASP A 73 -5.86 17.26 1.18
N ALA A 74 -7.07 17.52 1.68
CA ALA A 74 -7.57 16.94 2.92
C ALA A 74 -7.81 15.43 2.77
N TYR A 75 -8.33 15.00 1.62
CA TYR A 75 -8.51 13.59 1.29
C TYR A 75 -7.15 12.87 1.26
N TYR A 76 -6.22 13.38 0.46
CA TYR A 76 -4.91 12.78 0.30
C TYR A 76 -4.15 12.75 1.63
N GLY A 77 -4.12 13.87 2.36
CA GLY A 77 -3.48 13.95 3.68
C GLY A 77 -4.07 12.99 4.70
N TYR A 78 -5.40 12.85 4.75
CA TYR A 78 -6.07 11.91 5.65
C TYR A 78 -5.77 10.45 5.29
N VAL A 79 -5.82 10.10 4.01
CA VAL A 79 -5.50 8.74 3.53
C VAL A 79 -4.04 8.40 3.79
N MET A 80 -3.10 9.30 3.46
CA MET A 80 -1.68 9.10 3.70
C MET A 80 -1.35 9.02 5.20
N GLY A 81 -2.08 9.74 6.04
CA GLY A 81 -1.94 9.69 7.50
C GLY A 81 -2.34 8.36 8.14
N LYS A 82 -2.95 7.42 7.38
CA LYS A 82 -3.25 6.06 7.84
C LYS A 82 -2.09 5.07 7.65
N SER A 83 -1.00 5.53 7.06
CA SER A 83 0.23 4.77 6.89
C SER A 83 1.40 5.45 7.57
N ASP A 84 2.36 4.65 8.00
CA ASP A 84 3.67 5.14 8.39
C ASP A 84 4.54 5.30 7.12
N PRO A 85 4.96 6.53 6.76
CA PRO A 85 5.79 6.77 5.58
C PRO A 85 7.12 6.01 5.60
N ALA A 86 7.71 5.78 6.77
CA ALA A 86 8.96 5.01 6.88
C ALA A 86 8.74 3.54 6.54
N VAL A 87 7.61 2.97 6.99
CA VAL A 87 7.21 1.59 6.67
C VAL A 87 6.95 1.43 5.18
N VAL A 88 6.27 2.39 4.56
CA VAL A 88 6.02 2.39 3.11
C VAL A 88 7.33 2.43 2.32
N GLN A 89 8.27 3.30 2.72
CA GLN A 89 9.59 3.40 2.08
C GLN A 89 10.38 2.08 2.19
N GLU A 90 10.37 1.45 3.36
CA GLU A 90 11.08 0.18 3.59
C GLU A 90 10.49 -0.95 2.72
N TYR A 91 9.16 -1.04 2.64
CA TYR A 91 8.51 -2.00 1.73
C TYR A 91 8.85 -1.75 0.27
N ASN A 92 8.81 -0.50 -0.19
CA ASN A 92 9.15 -0.16 -1.57
C ASN A 92 10.61 -0.51 -1.91
N ALA A 93 11.53 -0.35 -0.95
CA ALA A 93 12.91 -0.79 -1.11
C ALA A 93 13.02 -2.31 -1.29
N MET A 94 12.28 -3.09 -0.49
CA MET A 94 12.22 -4.56 -0.67
C MET A 94 11.65 -4.95 -2.03
N VAL A 95 10.58 -4.29 -2.48
CA VAL A 95 9.97 -4.54 -3.80
C VAL A 95 10.95 -4.25 -4.93
N ARG A 96 11.70 -3.15 -4.84
CA ARG A 96 12.71 -2.79 -5.83
C ARG A 96 13.79 -3.87 -5.94
N VAL A 97 14.36 -4.30 -4.80
CA VAL A 97 15.37 -5.38 -4.78
C VAL A 97 14.81 -6.66 -5.38
N PHE A 98 13.58 -7.05 -5.04
CA PHE A 98 12.93 -8.22 -5.63
C PHE A 98 12.81 -8.10 -7.16
N ASN A 99 12.30 -6.97 -7.66
CA ASN A 99 12.10 -6.76 -9.10
C ASN A 99 13.44 -6.73 -9.87
N GLU A 100 14.49 -6.12 -9.29
CA GLU A 100 15.85 -6.10 -9.87
C GLU A 100 16.44 -7.51 -9.97
N GLU A 101 16.24 -8.36 -8.96
CA GLU A 101 16.76 -9.72 -8.92
C GLU A 101 15.88 -10.75 -9.66
N LEU A 102 14.65 -10.39 -10.02
CA LEU A 102 13.66 -11.31 -10.55
C LEU A 102 14.12 -11.98 -11.86
N GLU A 103 14.68 -11.20 -12.79
CA GLU A 103 15.13 -11.71 -14.10
C GLU A 103 16.36 -12.62 -14.00
N GLU A 104 17.26 -12.36 -13.03
CA GLU A 104 18.35 -13.28 -12.74
C GLU A 104 17.83 -14.58 -12.11
N THR A 105 16.90 -14.47 -11.17
CA THR A 105 16.28 -15.60 -10.48
C THR A 105 15.52 -16.51 -11.46
N LYS A 106 14.79 -15.93 -12.41
CA LYS A 106 14.13 -16.64 -13.52
C LYS A 106 15.15 -17.40 -14.38
N ARG A 107 16.23 -16.72 -14.81
CA ARG A 107 17.28 -17.34 -15.63
C ARG A 107 17.96 -18.52 -14.93
N LYS A 108 18.21 -18.40 -13.62
CA LYS A 108 18.82 -19.46 -12.80
C LYS A 108 17.83 -20.56 -12.38
N LYS A 109 16.53 -20.37 -12.62
CA LYS A 109 15.44 -21.25 -12.12
C LYS A 109 15.51 -21.45 -10.60
N ASP A 110 15.92 -20.41 -9.88
CA ASP A 110 16.13 -20.44 -8.44
C ASP A 110 14.83 -20.12 -7.69
N SER A 111 13.93 -21.09 -7.64
CA SER A 111 12.63 -20.93 -6.97
C SER A 111 12.76 -20.72 -5.46
N GLN A 112 13.86 -21.17 -4.85
CA GLN A 112 14.10 -21.01 -3.42
C GLN A 112 14.39 -19.55 -3.08
N ARG A 113 15.28 -18.88 -3.83
CA ARG A 113 15.55 -17.44 -3.63
C ARG A 113 14.29 -16.60 -3.75
N LEU A 114 13.43 -16.92 -4.72
CA LEU A 114 12.14 -16.25 -4.91
C LEU A 114 11.22 -16.42 -3.69
N GLN A 115 11.10 -17.65 -3.17
CA GLN A 115 10.29 -17.95 -1.99
C GLN A 115 10.82 -17.23 -0.74
N GLU A 116 12.14 -17.18 -0.56
CA GLU A 116 12.77 -16.47 0.56
C GLU A 116 12.52 -14.96 0.51
N ALA A 117 12.63 -14.35 -0.68
CA ALA A 117 12.35 -12.92 -0.85
C ALA A 117 10.88 -12.59 -0.52
N ILE A 118 9.94 -13.38 -1.03
CA ILE A 118 8.51 -13.20 -0.74
C ILE A 118 8.20 -13.44 0.75
N LYS A 119 8.84 -14.44 1.36
CA LYS A 119 8.69 -14.71 2.80
C LYS A 119 9.13 -13.51 3.64
N LYS A 120 10.26 -12.88 3.31
CA LYS A 120 10.75 -11.67 4.02
C LYS A 120 9.74 -10.53 3.93
N MET A 121 9.19 -10.28 2.73
CA MET A 121 8.14 -9.27 2.56
C MET A 121 6.90 -9.58 3.41
N LEU A 122 6.44 -10.83 3.44
CA LEU A 122 5.31 -11.24 4.27
C LEU A 122 5.59 -11.09 5.78
N GLU A 123 6.80 -11.39 6.22
CA GLU A 123 7.21 -11.25 7.63
C GLU A 123 7.30 -9.79 8.06
N PHE A 124 7.81 -8.92 7.19
CA PHE A 124 7.79 -7.47 7.39
C PHE A 124 6.36 -6.98 7.63
N LEU A 125 5.44 -7.29 6.70
CA LEU A 125 4.05 -6.84 6.78
C LEU A 125 3.31 -7.37 8.01
N ARG A 126 3.56 -8.63 8.39
CA ARG A 126 3.00 -9.21 9.62
C ARG A 126 3.50 -8.53 10.89
N THR A 127 4.71 -7.99 10.86
CA THR A 127 5.30 -7.27 11.99
C THR A 127 4.68 -5.89 12.11
N GLU A 128 4.56 -5.18 10.98
CA GLU A 128 4.00 -3.83 10.97
C GLU A 128 2.50 -3.81 11.27
N ARG A 129 1.74 -4.85 10.88
CA ARG A 129 0.32 -4.98 11.26
C ARG A 129 0.07 -5.15 12.77
N LYS A 130 1.09 -5.50 13.56
CA LYS A 130 0.98 -5.72 15.02
C LYS A 130 1.41 -4.52 15.86
N ARG A 131 1.94 -3.46 15.24
CA ARG A 131 2.28 -2.20 15.90
C ARG A 131 1.03 -1.37 16.13
#